data_AF-A0A0L7LN45-F1
#
_entry.id   AF-A0A0L7LN45-F1
#
_cell.length_a   1.000
_cell.length_b   1.000
_cell.length_c   1.000
_cell.angle_alpha   90.00
_cell.angle_beta   90.00
_cell.angle_gamma   90.00
#
_symmetry.space_group_name_H-M   'P 1'
#
loop_
_entity.id
_entity.type
_entity.pdbx_description
1 polymer ?
#
loop_
_entity_poly.entity_id
_entity_poly.type
_entity_poly.pdbx_seq_one_letter_code
_entity_poly.pdbx_strand_id
1 'polypeptide(L)'
;MYAGSVYDGIKVSKMDEFDMYVVIRLPINYYGICVELDQPGFVKLRITNAFDNLDKQPGWEGCHKMKKLRDGLEMRSIASYYIKTLFLWEIHNNKDKSFWQNKISVCFKHMLDKFHSAIVNKRIPYFWHEDNNLIKGLKPTLLKVYADKLKDVLDAMNSNDVDKVVAAILTVDELQKFKESEVYQSHQRVAGVPKQVAESSQPSPCMSEAVKALNDEIDSARNGATDDKMVQLEQRVKDLEDRLSAYEDLKWTRERL
;
A
#
# COMPACT_ATOMS: atom_id res chain seq x y z
N MET A 1 42.88 15.98 30.40
CA MET A 1 42.40 17.27 29.86
C MET A 1 41.08 16.97 29.17
N TYR A 2 39.95 17.25 29.83
CA TYR A 2 38.62 16.92 29.34
C TYR A 2 38.07 18.14 28.58
N ALA A 3 37.74 17.98 27.31
CA ALA A 3 37.11 18.99 26.49
C ALA A 3 35.59 18.86 26.63
N GLY A 4 34.97 19.77 27.38
CA GLY A 4 33.52 19.91 27.51
C GLY A 4 33.06 21.26 26.96
N SER A 5 31.91 21.27 26.28
CA SER A 5 31.29 22.48 25.72
C SER A 5 30.73 23.36 26.84
N VAL A 6 31.47 24.40 27.21
CA VAL A 6 30.99 25.46 28.12
C VAL A 6 30.34 26.55 27.27
N TYR A 7 29.10 26.31 26.85
CA TYR A 7 28.24 27.36 26.32
C TYR A 7 26.80 26.96 26.59
N ASP A 8 26.25 27.46 27.69
CA ASP A 8 24.90 28.07 27.77
C ASP A 8 24.36 28.21 29.22
N GLY A 9 25.20 28.30 30.26
CA GLY A 9 24.73 28.63 31.62
C GLY A 9 23.67 27.68 32.21
N ILE A 10 23.49 26.49 31.61
CA ILE A 10 22.56 25.47 32.08
C ILE A 10 23.17 24.84 33.34
N LYS A 11 22.56 25.15 34.47
CA LYS A 11 22.95 24.75 35.82
C LYS A 11 23.22 23.24 35.91
N VAL A 12 24.46 22.86 36.21
CA VAL A 12 24.77 21.51 36.72
C VAL A 12 24.62 21.56 38.24
N SER A 13 23.45 21.17 38.75
CA SER A 13 23.23 21.00 40.19
C SER A 13 23.03 19.54 40.61
N LYS A 14 22.76 18.64 39.66
CA LYS A 14 22.68 17.18 39.87
C LYS A 14 23.28 16.44 38.66
N MET A 15 23.72 15.20 38.89
CA MET A 15 24.09 14.25 37.84
C MET A 15 22.83 13.54 37.35
N ASP A 16 21.93 14.28 36.71
CA ASP A 16 20.68 13.80 36.14
C ASP A 16 20.65 13.84 34.59
N GLU A 17 21.74 14.29 33.96
CA GLU A 17 21.93 14.28 32.51
C GLU A 17 23.01 13.27 32.10
N PHE A 18 22.68 12.45 31.12
CA PHE A 18 23.61 11.52 30.47
C PHE A 18 23.51 11.71 28.96
N ASP A 19 24.63 12.01 28.32
CA ASP A 19 24.72 12.06 26.86
C ASP A 19 24.66 10.64 26.27
N MET A 20 23.69 10.38 25.41
CA MET A 20 23.52 9.09 24.74
C MET A 20 24.12 9.14 23.33
N TYR A 21 25.18 8.36 23.11
CA TYR A 21 25.75 8.18 21.77
C TYR A 21 25.07 7.00 21.07
N VAL A 22 24.16 7.28 20.16
CA VAL A 22 23.53 6.26 19.31
C VAL A 22 24.26 6.18 17.98
N VAL A 23 24.94 5.06 17.73
CA VAL A 23 25.62 4.81 16.44
C VAL A 23 24.68 4.02 15.53
N ILE A 24 24.03 4.70 14.60
CA ILE A 24 23.16 4.08 13.60
C ILE A 24 23.94 3.85 12.31
N ARG A 25 24.09 2.58 11.91
CA ARG A 25 24.63 2.21 10.61
C ARG A 25 23.49 2.07 9.61
N LEU A 26 23.42 3.00 8.66
CA LEU A 26 22.45 3.00 7.59
C LEU A 26 23.03 2.24 6.37
N PRO A 27 22.22 1.47 5.64
CA PRO A 27 22.64 0.76 4.44
C PRO A 27 22.70 1.72 3.24
N ILE A 28 23.55 2.74 3.33
CA ILE A 28 23.70 3.83 2.37
C ILE A 28 25.13 3.89 1.85
N ASN A 29 25.32 4.51 0.69
CA ASN A 29 26.64 4.76 0.16
C ASN A 29 27.28 5.95 0.88
N TYR A 30 28.06 5.68 1.91
CA TYR A 30 28.75 6.71 2.68
C TYR A 30 29.73 7.55 1.86
N TYR A 31 30.25 7.04 0.72
CA TYR A 31 31.10 7.82 -0.19
C TYR A 31 30.36 8.97 -0.87
N GLY A 32 29.02 8.91 -0.92
CA GLY A 32 28.17 10.01 -1.37
C GLY A 32 27.93 11.09 -0.31
N ILE A 33 28.52 10.96 0.88
CA ILE A 33 28.43 11.94 1.96
C ILE A 33 29.80 12.61 2.11
N CYS A 34 29.89 13.89 1.77
CA CYS A 34 31.07 14.69 1.98
C CYS A 34 30.84 15.65 3.14
N VAL A 35 31.80 15.72 4.06
CA VAL A 35 31.81 16.74 5.12
C VAL A 35 32.60 17.94 4.59
N GLU A 36 31.92 19.07 4.37
CA GLU A 36 32.53 20.34 4.02
C GLU A 36 32.81 21.11 5.32
N LEU A 37 34.10 21.33 5.59
CA LEU A 37 34.59 22.08 6.74
C LEU A 37 35.06 23.45 6.26
N ASP A 38 34.12 24.37 6.08
CA ASP A 38 34.41 25.71 5.57
C ASP A 38 34.74 26.69 6.70
N GLN A 39 34.11 26.53 7.88
CA GLN A 39 34.31 27.41 9.04
C GLN A 39 34.35 26.63 10.37
N PRO A 40 35.21 27.01 11.32
CA PRO A 40 35.20 26.42 12.66
C PRO A 40 33.82 26.52 13.32
N GLY A 41 33.32 25.42 13.88
CA GLY A 41 32.00 25.37 14.51
C GLY A 41 30.82 25.15 13.55
N PHE A 42 31.05 25.11 12.24
CA PHE A 42 30.04 24.82 11.24
C PHE A 42 30.42 23.58 10.42
N VAL A 43 29.57 22.55 10.48
CA VAL A 43 29.75 21.32 9.70
C VAL A 43 28.65 21.26 8.64
N LYS A 44 29.04 21.34 7.37
CA LYS A 44 28.10 21.20 6.26
C LYS A 44 28.23 19.80 5.67
N LEU A 45 27.15 19.03 5.69
CA LEU A 45 27.08 17.72 5.05
C LEU A 45 26.54 17.90 3.64
N ARG A 46 27.36 17.59 2.64
CA ARG A 46 26.93 17.49 1.24
C ARG A 46 26.61 16.04 0.92
N ILE A 47 25.35 15.78 0.61
CA ILE A 47 24.85 14.45 0.23
C ILE A 47 24.57 14.47 -1.27
N THR A 48 25.23 13.59 -2.02
CA THR A 48 25.00 13.44 -3.47
C THR A 48 24.16 12.20 -3.72
N ASN A 49 24.80 11.05 -3.88
CA ASN A 49 24.17 9.79 -4.30
C ASN A 49 24.11 8.79 -3.14
N ALA A 50 24.22 9.28 -1.89
CA ALA A 50 24.36 8.41 -0.72
C ALA A 50 23.13 7.51 -0.53
N PHE A 51 21.95 8.02 -0.84
CA PHE A 51 20.67 7.32 -0.68
C PHE A 51 20.18 6.65 -1.96
N ASP A 52 20.94 6.74 -3.06
CA ASP A 52 20.55 6.13 -4.32
C ASP A 52 20.42 4.61 -4.12
N ASN A 53 19.31 4.06 -4.58
CA ASN A 53 18.95 2.64 -4.46
C ASN A 53 18.55 2.17 -3.05
N LEU A 54 18.43 3.08 -2.07
CA LEU A 54 17.87 2.74 -0.75
C LEU A 54 16.41 2.28 -0.85
N ASP A 55 15.66 2.88 -1.77
CA ASP A 55 14.30 2.52 -2.14
C ASP A 55 14.22 1.22 -2.96
N LYS A 56 15.26 0.91 -3.74
CA LYS A 56 15.36 -0.28 -4.59
C LYS A 56 15.74 -1.56 -3.84
N GLN A 57 15.89 -1.50 -2.51
CA GLN A 57 16.13 -2.72 -1.74
C GLN A 57 14.90 -3.64 -1.86
N PRO A 58 15.08 -4.94 -2.12
CA PRO A 58 13.96 -5.83 -2.46
C PRO A 58 12.90 -5.93 -1.35
N GLY A 59 13.31 -5.81 -0.08
CA GLY A 59 12.38 -5.71 1.05
C GLY A 59 11.56 -4.41 1.07
N TRP A 60 12.12 -3.31 0.57
CA TRP A 60 11.46 -1.99 0.52
C TRP A 60 10.48 -1.87 -0.65
N GLU A 61 10.85 -2.41 -1.81
CA GLU A 61 10.00 -2.45 -3.00
C GLU A 61 8.71 -3.26 -2.77
N GLY A 62 8.80 -4.38 -2.05
CA GLY A 62 7.62 -5.14 -1.62
C GLY A 62 6.68 -4.30 -0.73
N CYS A 63 7.26 -3.56 0.23
CA CYS A 63 6.52 -2.66 1.11
C CYS A 63 5.89 -1.48 0.36
N HIS A 64 6.54 -0.98 -0.69
CA HIS A 64 6.00 0.06 -1.56
C HIS A 64 4.76 -0.45 -2.32
N LYS A 65 4.86 -1.61 -2.98
CA LYS A 65 3.72 -2.24 -3.68
C LYS A 65 2.55 -2.50 -2.75
N MET A 66 2.82 -2.89 -1.51
CA MET A 66 1.78 -3.15 -0.51
C MET A 66 1.04 -1.88 -0.08
N LYS A 67 1.74 -0.74 0.00
CA LYS A 67 1.09 0.56 0.25
C LYS A 67 0.24 0.99 -0.94
N LYS A 68 0.74 0.81 -2.18
CA LYS A 68 -0.04 1.07 -3.39
C LYS A 68 -1.33 0.24 -3.43
N LEU A 69 -1.24 -1.07 -3.17
CA LEU A 69 -2.40 -1.95 -3.06
C LEU A 69 -3.42 -1.43 -2.03
N ARG A 70 -2.95 -1.08 -0.83
CA ARG A 70 -3.82 -0.52 0.21
C ARG A 70 -4.54 0.74 -0.28
N ASP A 71 -3.84 1.62 -0.98
CA ASP A 71 -4.41 2.86 -1.52
C ASP A 71 -5.43 2.59 -2.63
N GLY A 72 -5.12 1.69 -3.56
CA GLY A 72 -6.03 1.24 -4.62
C GLY A 72 -7.29 0.53 -4.09
N LEU A 73 -7.17 -0.20 -2.98
CA LEU A 73 -8.30 -0.82 -2.29
C LEU A 73 -9.02 0.12 -1.31
N GLU A 74 -8.61 1.39 -1.23
CA GLU A 74 -9.18 2.43 -0.35
C GLU A 74 -9.18 2.06 1.14
N MET A 75 -8.17 1.35 1.61
CA MET A 75 -8.07 0.91 3.01
C MET A 75 -7.50 2.01 3.92
N ARG A 76 -8.14 3.20 3.90
CA ARG A 76 -7.65 4.45 4.52
C ARG A 76 -7.45 4.36 6.03
N SER A 77 -8.15 3.47 6.73
CA SER A 77 -8.00 3.26 8.17
C SER A 77 -6.74 2.48 8.55
N ILE A 78 -6.02 1.93 7.56
CA ILE A 78 -4.72 1.29 7.75
C ILE A 78 -3.61 2.30 7.42
N ALA A 79 -2.97 2.85 8.44
CA ALA A 79 -1.85 3.76 8.25
C ALA A 79 -0.66 3.05 7.57
N SER A 80 0.15 3.78 6.82
CA SER A 80 1.33 3.21 6.12
C SER A 80 2.31 2.55 7.10
N TYR A 81 2.34 3.03 8.34
CA TYR A 81 3.13 2.47 9.43
C TYR A 81 2.69 1.05 9.81
N TYR A 82 1.41 0.69 9.65
CA TYR A 82 0.90 -0.64 10.01
C TYR A 82 1.42 -1.69 9.02
N ILE A 83 1.45 -1.34 7.74
CA ILE A 83 2.09 -2.15 6.69
C ILE A 83 3.58 -2.31 6.98
N LYS A 84 4.29 -1.20 7.30
CA LYS A 84 5.72 -1.27 7.68
C LYS A 84 5.96 -2.20 8.87
N THR A 85 5.09 -2.16 9.87
CA THR A 85 5.17 -3.01 11.07
C THR A 85 5.08 -4.50 10.72
N LEU A 86 4.21 -4.88 9.78
CA LEU A 86 4.14 -6.27 9.30
C LEU A 86 5.44 -6.72 8.62
N PHE A 87 6.04 -5.86 7.79
CA PHE A 87 7.34 -6.14 7.18
C PHE A 87 8.45 -6.27 8.23
N LEU A 88 8.47 -5.40 9.24
CA LEU A 88 9.45 -5.49 10.33
C LEU A 88 9.35 -6.82 11.08
N TRP A 89 8.13 -7.25 11.42
CA TRP A 89 7.92 -8.56 12.04
C TRP A 89 8.36 -9.72 11.15
N GLU A 90 8.01 -9.69 9.86
CA GLU A 90 8.40 -10.76 8.96
C GLU A 90 9.92 -10.81 8.76
N ILE A 91 10.58 -9.65 8.64
CA ILE A 91 12.05 -9.58 8.54
C ILE A 91 12.71 -10.06 9.82
N HIS A 92 12.18 -9.69 10.99
CA HIS A 92 12.73 -10.08 12.28
C HIS A 92 12.58 -11.58 12.56
N ASN A 93 11.41 -12.15 12.24
CA ASN A 93 11.07 -13.54 12.54
C ASN A 93 11.56 -14.53 11.47
N ASN A 94 11.81 -14.06 10.24
CA ASN A 94 12.27 -14.94 9.16
C ASN A 94 13.74 -15.31 9.35
N LYS A 95 13.99 -16.58 9.64
CA LYS A 95 15.34 -17.15 9.81
C LYS A 95 16.13 -17.19 8.51
N ASP A 96 15.44 -17.26 7.37
CA ASP A 96 16.06 -17.26 6.05
C ASP A 96 16.17 -15.84 5.50
N LYS A 97 17.34 -15.23 5.70
CA LYS A 97 17.64 -13.90 5.15
C LYS A 97 17.66 -13.88 3.62
N SER A 98 17.89 -15.03 2.98
CA SER A 98 17.90 -15.14 1.51
C SER A 98 16.50 -15.09 0.91
N PHE A 99 15.46 -15.29 1.73
CA PHE A 99 14.07 -15.16 1.29
C PHE A 99 13.80 -13.84 0.57
N TRP A 100 14.32 -12.72 1.08
CA TRP A 100 14.13 -11.40 0.49
C TRP A 100 14.92 -11.17 -0.80
N GLN A 101 15.77 -12.12 -1.21
CA GLN A 101 16.45 -12.12 -2.51
C GLN A 101 15.60 -12.79 -3.60
N ASN A 102 14.44 -13.38 -3.24
CA ASN A 102 13.50 -13.90 -4.23
C ASN A 102 12.92 -12.80 -5.12
N LYS A 103 12.30 -13.23 -6.22
CA LYS A 103 11.53 -12.34 -7.10
C LYS A 103 10.51 -11.56 -6.27
N ILE A 104 10.39 -10.27 -6.57
CA ILE A 104 9.49 -9.37 -5.85
C ILE A 104 8.03 -9.84 -5.84
N SER A 105 7.58 -10.56 -6.87
CA SER A 105 6.23 -11.15 -6.92
C SER A 105 6.00 -12.19 -5.82
N VAL A 106 7.02 -12.99 -5.51
CA VAL A 106 6.99 -14.01 -4.46
C VAL A 106 6.94 -13.32 -3.09
N CYS A 107 7.82 -12.35 -2.85
CA CYS A 107 7.83 -11.56 -1.61
C CYS A 107 6.50 -10.80 -1.41
N PHE A 108 5.96 -10.21 -2.49
CA PHE A 108 4.69 -9.49 -2.45
C PHE A 108 3.52 -10.42 -2.12
N LYS A 109 3.41 -11.58 -2.79
CA LYS A 109 2.36 -12.57 -2.50
C LYS A 109 2.41 -13.03 -1.05
N HIS A 110 3.61 -13.33 -0.56
CA HIS A 110 3.84 -13.73 0.83
C HIS A 110 3.38 -12.65 1.82
N MET A 111 3.78 -11.40 1.59
CA MET A 111 3.40 -10.30 2.47
C MET A 111 1.92 -9.92 2.38
N LEU A 112 1.29 -10.11 1.22
CA LEU A 112 -0.15 -9.97 1.05
C LEU A 112 -0.91 -11.02 1.89
N ASP A 113 -0.46 -12.27 1.88
CA ASP A 113 -1.04 -13.34 2.69
C ASP A 113 -0.89 -13.07 4.20
N LYS A 114 0.29 -12.58 4.62
CA LYS A 114 0.52 -12.12 6.00
C LYS A 114 -0.38 -10.96 6.38
N PHE A 115 -0.60 -10.02 5.46
CA PHE A 115 -1.50 -8.89 5.71
C PHE A 115 -2.95 -9.35 5.85
N HIS A 116 -3.44 -10.17 4.92
CA HIS A 116 -4.77 -10.76 4.98
C HIS A 116 -4.97 -11.52 6.30
N SER A 117 -4.03 -12.39 6.68
CA SER A 117 -4.05 -13.12 7.94
C SER A 117 -4.11 -12.19 9.16
N ALA A 118 -3.34 -11.09 9.16
CA ALA A 118 -3.35 -10.12 10.25
C ALA A 118 -4.70 -9.40 10.39
N ILE A 119 -5.35 -9.07 9.27
CA ILE A 119 -6.69 -8.46 9.25
C ILE A 119 -7.75 -9.45 9.74
N VAL A 120 -7.72 -10.70 9.28
CA VAL A 120 -8.64 -11.77 9.71
C VAL A 120 -8.50 -12.05 11.21
N ASN A 121 -7.26 -12.13 11.69
CA ASN A 121 -6.95 -12.31 13.12
C ASN A 121 -7.18 -11.04 13.95
N LYS A 122 -7.54 -9.92 13.29
CA LYS A 122 -7.78 -8.60 13.91
C LYS A 122 -6.60 -8.15 14.77
N ARG A 123 -5.38 -8.52 14.39
CA ARG A 123 -4.16 -8.25 15.16
C ARG A 123 -2.99 -7.87 14.27
N ILE A 124 -2.47 -6.66 14.50
CA ILE A 124 -1.15 -6.22 14.05
C ILE A 124 -0.40 -5.73 15.29
N PRO A 125 0.49 -6.55 15.89
CA PRO A 125 1.25 -6.14 17.06
C PRO A 125 2.23 -5.03 16.69
N TYR A 126 2.33 -3.99 17.51
CA TYR A 126 3.31 -2.93 17.35
C TYR A 126 4.72 -3.50 17.52
N PHE A 127 5.63 -3.16 16.61
CA PHE A 127 6.95 -3.80 16.55
C PHE A 127 7.77 -3.66 17.84
N TRP A 128 7.69 -2.49 18.48
CA TRP A 128 8.47 -2.20 19.69
C TRP A 128 7.75 -2.60 20.99
N HIS A 129 6.47 -2.97 20.91
CA HIS A 129 5.68 -3.39 22.07
C HIS A 129 4.55 -4.31 21.61
N GLU A 130 4.80 -5.62 21.61
CA GLU A 130 3.94 -6.64 20.99
C GLU A 130 2.49 -6.66 21.51
N ASP A 131 2.28 -6.23 22.75
CA ASP A 131 0.96 -6.15 23.38
C ASP A 131 0.07 -5.06 22.77
N ASN A 132 0.66 -4.07 22.11
CA ASN A 132 -0.07 -2.96 21.49
C ASN A 132 -0.55 -3.34 20.09
N ASN A 133 -1.82 -3.72 19.95
CA ASN A 133 -2.43 -4.01 18.67
C ASN A 133 -2.82 -2.72 17.91
N LEU A 134 -2.17 -2.46 16.77
CA LEU A 134 -2.35 -1.25 15.95
C LEU A 134 -3.74 -1.12 15.32
N ILE A 135 -4.48 -2.23 15.18
CA ILE A 135 -5.83 -2.24 14.60
C ILE A 135 -6.93 -2.51 15.63
N LYS A 136 -6.62 -2.45 16.93
CA LYS A 136 -7.58 -2.71 18.03
C LYS A 136 -8.81 -1.80 17.96
N GLY A 137 -8.66 -0.57 17.49
CA GLY A 137 -9.76 0.41 17.40
C GLY A 137 -10.64 0.28 16.15
N LEU A 138 -10.32 -0.61 15.21
CA LEU A 138 -11.08 -0.75 13.98
C LEU A 138 -12.33 -1.61 14.18
N LYS A 139 -13.45 -1.18 13.59
CA LYS A 139 -14.71 -1.91 13.67
C LYS A 139 -14.60 -3.29 13.00
N PRO A 140 -15.15 -4.36 13.59
CA PRO A 140 -15.10 -5.70 13.00
C PRO A 140 -15.71 -5.79 11.59
N THR A 141 -16.74 -5.00 11.32
CA THR A 141 -17.35 -4.91 9.98
C THR A 141 -16.39 -4.36 8.93
N LEU A 142 -15.65 -3.29 9.28
CA LEU A 142 -14.64 -2.71 8.40
C LEU A 142 -13.48 -3.70 8.16
N LEU A 143 -13.04 -4.40 9.21
CA LEU A 143 -12.00 -5.42 9.08
C LEU A 143 -12.46 -6.59 8.18
N LYS A 144 -13.73 -6.97 8.24
CA LYS A 144 -14.29 -7.98 7.32
C LYS A 144 -14.23 -7.50 5.87
N VAL A 145 -14.70 -6.28 5.58
CA VAL A 145 -14.61 -5.69 4.24
C VAL A 145 -13.16 -5.66 3.72
N TYR A 146 -12.20 -5.32 4.58
CA TYR A 146 -10.79 -5.35 4.22
C TYR A 146 -10.25 -6.76 3.97
N ALA A 147 -10.66 -7.74 4.78
CA ALA A 147 -10.29 -9.13 4.56
C ALA A 147 -10.81 -9.64 3.23
N ASP A 148 -12.09 -9.38 2.91
CA ASP A 148 -12.71 -9.79 1.65
C ASP A 148 -11.98 -9.17 0.44
N LYS A 149 -11.69 -7.85 0.48
CA LYS A 149 -10.90 -7.17 -0.57
C LYS A 149 -9.51 -7.80 -0.78
N LEU A 150 -8.80 -8.11 0.30
CA LEU A 150 -7.48 -8.73 0.20
C LEU A 150 -7.54 -10.17 -0.31
N LYS A 151 -8.59 -10.90 0.07
CA LYS A 151 -8.85 -12.25 -0.40
C LYS A 151 -9.11 -12.28 -1.90
N ASP A 152 -9.91 -11.36 -2.43
CA ASP A 152 -10.17 -11.26 -3.87
C ASP A 152 -8.88 -11.07 -4.67
N VAL A 153 -7.94 -10.28 -4.16
CA VAL A 153 -6.62 -10.08 -4.78
C VAL A 153 -5.77 -11.35 -4.69
N LEU A 154 -5.76 -12.04 -3.54
CA LEU A 154 -5.06 -13.32 -3.40
C LEU A 154 -5.60 -14.38 -4.35
N ASP A 155 -6.92 -14.47 -4.48
CA ASP A 155 -7.59 -15.41 -5.38
C ASP A 155 -7.25 -15.09 -6.84
N ALA A 156 -7.22 -13.81 -7.22
CA ALA A 156 -6.76 -13.36 -8.54
C ALA A 156 -5.27 -13.71 -8.81
N MET A 157 -4.40 -13.56 -7.80
CA MET A 157 -2.99 -13.98 -7.92
C MET A 157 -2.85 -15.49 -8.08
N ASN A 158 -3.71 -16.28 -7.43
CA ASN A 158 -3.69 -17.74 -7.53
C ASN A 158 -4.25 -18.25 -8.85
N SER A 159 -5.24 -17.55 -9.43
CA SER A 159 -5.78 -17.85 -10.76
C SER A 159 -4.97 -17.23 -11.91
N ASN A 160 -3.89 -16.50 -11.59
CA ASN A 160 -3.03 -15.78 -12.53
C ASN A 160 -3.79 -14.74 -13.38
N ASP A 161 -4.82 -14.12 -12.79
CA ASP A 161 -5.60 -13.02 -13.37
C ASP A 161 -4.83 -11.70 -13.19
N VAL A 162 -3.95 -11.42 -14.14
CA VAL A 162 -3.06 -10.25 -14.11
C VAL A 162 -3.86 -8.95 -14.10
N ASP A 163 -4.98 -8.89 -14.83
CA ASP A 163 -5.77 -7.67 -14.98
C ASP A 163 -6.40 -7.25 -13.64
N LYS A 164 -6.96 -8.21 -12.89
CA LYS A 164 -7.49 -7.92 -11.55
C LYS A 164 -6.42 -7.51 -10.55
N VAL A 165 -5.26 -8.16 -10.58
CA VAL A 165 -4.14 -7.82 -9.70
C VAL A 165 -3.62 -6.41 -9.99
N VAL A 166 -3.47 -6.07 -11.27
CA VAL A 166 -3.02 -4.75 -11.69
C VAL A 166 -4.06 -3.67 -11.36
N ALA A 167 -5.35 -3.94 -11.57
CA ALA A 167 -6.43 -3.03 -11.18
C ALA A 167 -6.50 -2.77 -9.67
N ALA A 168 -6.07 -3.71 -8.84
CA ALA A 168 -6.00 -3.53 -7.39
C ALA A 168 -4.78 -2.72 -6.93
N ILE A 169 -3.69 -2.72 -7.71
CA ILE A 169 -2.40 -2.09 -7.34
C ILE A 169 -2.24 -0.70 -7.97
N LEU A 170 -2.78 -0.48 -9.17
CA LEU A 170 -2.64 0.77 -9.91
C LEU A 170 -3.88 1.65 -9.76
N THR A 171 -3.67 2.96 -9.68
CA THR A 171 -4.76 3.94 -9.84
C THR A 171 -5.26 3.94 -11.29
N VAL A 172 -6.44 4.50 -11.55
CA VAL A 172 -7.02 4.58 -12.91
C VAL A 172 -6.05 5.23 -13.91
N ASP A 173 -5.41 6.32 -13.50
CA ASP A 173 -4.43 7.05 -14.33
C ASP A 173 -3.14 6.24 -14.57
N GLU A 174 -2.67 5.50 -13.56
CA GLU A 174 -1.48 4.63 -13.68
C GLU A 174 -1.79 3.38 -14.53
N LEU A 175 -3.01 2.85 -14.43
CA LEU A 175 -3.48 1.70 -15.19
C LEU A 175 -3.60 2.03 -16.67
N GLN A 176 -4.10 3.23 -17.02
CA GLN A 176 -4.21 3.67 -18.40
C GLN A 176 -2.83 3.80 -19.06
N LYS A 177 -1.88 4.43 -18.36
CA LYS A 177 -0.47 4.51 -18.79
C LYS A 177 0.21 3.15 -18.88
N PHE A 178 -0.12 2.23 -17.97
CA PHE A 178 0.44 0.88 -17.99
C PHE A 178 -0.06 0.06 -19.19
N LYS A 179 -1.33 0.20 -19.56
CA LYS A 179 -1.92 -0.47 -20.74
C LYS A 179 -1.33 0.03 -22.07
N GLU A 180 -0.87 1.27 -22.09
CA GLU A 180 -0.15 1.86 -23.23
C GLU A 180 1.30 1.35 -23.35
N SER A 181 1.83 0.66 -22.33
CA SER A 181 3.20 0.15 -22.35
C SER A 181 3.38 -1.10 -23.23
N GLU A 182 4.53 -1.20 -23.92
CA GLU A 182 4.88 -2.35 -24.76
C GLU A 182 4.92 -3.69 -23.99
N VAL A 183 5.20 -3.62 -22.69
CA VAL A 183 5.25 -4.78 -21.78
C VAL A 183 3.86 -5.41 -21.62
N TYR A 184 2.81 -4.59 -21.51
CA TYR A 184 1.44 -5.09 -21.39
C TYR A 184 0.92 -5.65 -22.71
N GLN A 185 1.17 -4.94 -23.82
CA GLN A 185 0.74 -5.37 -25.16
C GLN A 185 1.40 -6.68 -25.62
N SER A 186 2.65 -6.93 -25.22
CA SER A 186 3.35 -8.19 -25.53
C SER A 186 2.79 -9.38 -24.75
N HIS A 187 2.37 -9.21 -23.50
CA HIS A 187 1.75 -10.29 -22.70
C HIS A 187 0.37 -10.70 -23.24
N GLN A 188 -0.44 -9.76 -23.76
CA GLN A 188 -1.72 -10.09 -24.39
C GLN A 188 -1.56 -10.94 -25.65
N ARG A 189 -0.48 -10.74 -26.43
CA ARG A 189 -0.20 -11.54 -27.63
C ARG A 189 0.14 -13.00 -27.32
N VAL A 190 0.74 -13.27 -26.15
CA VAL A 190 1.11 -14.64 -25.72
C VAL A 190 -0.09 -15.41 -25.16
N ALA A 191 -1.08 -14.71 -24.59
CA ALA A 191 -2.31 -15.33 -24.08
C ALA A 191 -3.34 -15.73 -25.16
N GLY A 192 -3.08 -15.41 -26.44
CA GLY A 192 -3.97 -15.65 -27.57
C GLY A 192 -4.01 -17.08 -28.14
N VAL A 193 -3.73 -18.12 -27.35
CA VAL A 193 -3.97 -19.52 -27.77
C VAL A 193 -5.32 -19.98 -27.19
N PRO A 194 -6.27 -20.49 -28.00
CA PRO A 194 -7.65 -20.66 -27.56
C PRO A 194 -7.81 -21.83 -26.59
N LYS A 195 -8.44 -21.59 -25.43
CA LYS A 195 -9.00 -22.64 -24.58
C LYS A 195 -10.50 -22.72 -24.86
N GLN A 196 -10.93 -23.86 -25.39
CA GLN A 196 -12.31 -24.11 -25.80
C GLN A 196 -13.33 -24.02 -24.66
N VAL A 197 -14.52 -23.60 -25.07
CA VAL A 197 -15.80 -23.35 -24.40
C VAL A 197 -16.19 -24.37 -23.33
N ALA A 198 -16.64 -23.86 -22.19
CA ALA A 198 -17.71 -24.46 -21.38
C ALA A 198 -18.58 -23.32 -20.80
N GLU A 199 -19.82 -23.25 -21.28
CA GLU A 199 -20.88 -22.32 -20.87
C GLU A 199 -21.53 -22.67 -19.52
N SER A 200 -22.36 -21.72 -19.05
CA SER A 200 -23.18 -21.65 -17.81
C SER A 200 -22.42 -21.05 -16.61
N SER A 201 -22.86 -20.01 -15.90
CA SER A 201 -24.21 -19.45 -15.70
C SER A 201 -24.14 -17.97 -15.24
N GLN A 202 -25.12 -17.16 -15.68
CA GLN A 202 -25.69 -15.89 -15.16
C GLN A 202 -24.83 -14.81 -14.43
N PRO A 203 -25.16 -13.50 -14.63
CA PRO A 203 -24.34 -12.38 -14.17
C PRO A 203 -24.45 -12.12 -12.66
N SER A 204 -23.30 -11.95 -12.00
CA SER A 204 -23.22 -11.61 -10.57
C SER A 204 -23.82 -10.21 -10.26
N PRO A 205 -24.60 -10.03 -9.18
CA PRO A 205 -25.49 -8.87 -8.99
C PRO A 205 -24.87 -7.64 -8.29
N CYS A 206 -23.54 -7.56 -8.16
CA CYS A 206 -22.94 -6.73 -7.09
C CYS A 206 -22.91 -5.20 -7.34
N MET A 207 -22.96 -4.73 -8.59
CA MET A 207 -22.77 -3.30 -8.91
C MET A 207 -24.09 -2.54 -9.13
N SER A 208 -25.08 -3.20 -9.75
CA SER A 208 -26.42 -2.62 -9.93
C SER A 208 -27.16 -2.49 -8.59
N GLU A 209 -26.97 -3.45 -7.68
CA GLU A 209 -27.50 -3.38 -6.31
C GLU A 209 -26.83 -2.27 -5.49
N ALA A 210 -25.55 -1.99 -5.73
CA ALA A 210 -24.82 -0.89 -5.06
C ALA A 210 -25.29 0.49 -5.54
N VAL A 211 -25.53 0.67 -6.85
CA VAL A 211 -26.10 1.91 -7.39
C VAL A 211 -27.52 2.13 -6.85
N LYS A 212 -28.32 1.07 -6.77
CA LYS A 212 -29.69 1.13 -6.24
C LYS A 212 -29.70 1.51 -4.76
N ALA A 213 -28.84 0.89 -3.95
CA ALA A 213 -28.70 1.21 -2.53
C ALA A 213 -28.23 2.65 -2.26
N LEU A 214 -27.37 3.21 -3.13
CA LEU A 214 -26.91 4.60 -3.03
C LEU A 214 -27.99 5.61 -3.43
N ASN A 215 -28.79 5.31 -4.46
CA ASN A 215 -29.94 6.14 -4.83
C ASN A 215 -31.01 6.16 -3.74
N ASP A 216 -31.28 5.01 -3.10
CA ASP A 216 -32.19 4.91 -1.96
C ASP A 216 -31.68 5.72 -0.74
N GLU A 217 -30.35 5.77 -0.54
CA GLU A 217 -29.70 6.54 0.53
C GLU A 217 -29.76 8.06 0.27
N ILE A 218 -29.71 8.49 -1.01
CA ILE A 218 -29.89 9.90 -1.43
C ILE A 218 -31.34 10.36 -1.23
N ASP A 219 -32.32 9.52 -1.60
CA ASP A 219 -33.74 9.83 -1.39
C ASP A 219 -34.08 9.92 0.11
N SER A 220 -33.40 9.14 0.96
CA SER A 220 -33.53 9.25 2.41
C SER A 220 -32.81 10.48 3.01
N ALA A 221 -31.77 11.02 2.35
CA ALA A 221 -30.97 12.15 2.84
C ALA A 221 -31.56 13.53 2.53
N ARG A 222 -32.59 13.60 1.67
CA ARG A 222 -33.28 14.84 1.28
C ARG A 222 -33.94 15.63 2.42
N ASN A 223 -34.05 15.05 3.62
CA ASN A 223 -34.68 15.70 4.78
C ASN A 223 -33.70 16.15 5.89
N GLY A 224 -32.38 16.20 5.68
CA GLY A 224 -31.50 16.70 6.75
C GLY A 224 -29.99 16.80 6.55
N ALA A 225 -29.46 16.74 5.32
CA ALA A 225 -28.01 16.85 5.09
C ALA A 225 -27.59 18.24 4.59
N THR A 226 -26.40 18.70 5.02
CA THR A 226 -25.74 19.92 4.55
C THR A 226 -25.30 19.79 3.09
N ASP A 227 -25.49 20.84 2.28
CA ASP A 227 -25.26 20.87 0.82
C ASP A 227 -23.93 20.23 0.36
N ASP A 228 -22.85 20.41 1.11
CA ASP A 228 -21.53 19.86 0.76
C ASP A 228 -21.48 18.32 0.73
N LYS A 229 -22.25 17.64 1.58
CA LYS A 229 -22.32 16.17 1.58
C LYS A 229 -23.16 15.65 0.42
N MET A 230 -24.19 16.40 0.03
CA MET A 230 -25.03 16.07 -1.12
C MET A 230 -24.21 16.14 -2.41
N VAL A 231 -23.44 17.22 -2.59
CA VAL A 231 -22.56 17.41 -3.76
C VAL A 231 -21.51 16.30 -3.86
N GLN A 232 -20.92 15.89 -2.74
CA GLN A 232 -19.96 14.77 -2.73
C GLN A 232 -20.61 13.42 -3.05
N LEU A 233 -21.87 13.21 -2.66
CA LEU A 233 -22.61 11.99 -2.96
C LEU A 233 -23.05 11.94 -4.44
N GLU A 234 -23.57 13.05 -4.97
CA GLU A 234 -23.95 13.18 -6.38
C GLU A 234 -22.76 12.97 -7.32
N GLN A 235 -21.59 13.53 -6.97
CA GLN A 235 -20.37 13.32 -7.74
C GLN A 235 -19.91 11.85 -7.74
N ARG A 236 -20.16 11.13 -6.64
CA ARG A 236 -19.82 9.70 -6.51
C ARG A 236 -20.79 8.79 -7.26
N VAL A 237 -22.07 9.14 -7.32
CA VAL A 237 -23.06 8.41 -8.14
C VAL A 237 -22.71 8.56 -9.62
N LYS A 238 -22.39 9.77 -10.06
CA LYS A 238 -21.97 10.03 -11.44
C LYS A 238 -20.74 9.23 -11.85
N ASP A 239 -19.71 9.19 -10.99
CA ASP A 239 -18.50 8.38 -11.25
C ASP A 239 -18.81 6.88 -11.34
N LEU A 240 -19.74 6.37 -10.53
CA LEU A 240 -20.17 4.98 -10.59
C LEU A 240 -21.01 4.65 -11.84
N GLU A 241 -21.87 5.57 -12.27
CA GLU A 241 -22.64 5.44 -13.51
C GLU A 241 -21.73 5.41 -14.74
N ASP A 242 -20.73 6.30 -14.78
CA ASP A 242 -19.73 6.34 -15.85
C ASP A 242 -18.92 5.03 -15.90
N ARG A 243 -18.57 4.47 -14.73
CA ARG A 243 -17.89 3.16 -14.63
C ARG A 243 -18.75 1.99 -15.10
N LEU A 244 -20.06 2.03 -14.86
CA LEU A 244 -21.00 0.99 -15.27
C LEU A 244 -21.21 1.04 -16.79
N SER A 245 -21.35 2.24 -17.35
CA SER A 245 -21.45 2.49 -18.78
C SER A 245 -20.22 2.00 -19.55
N ALA A 246 -19.02 2.33 -19.06
CA ALA A 246 -17.76 1.86 -19.66
C ALA A 246 -17.64 0.32 -19.64
N TYR A 247 -18.16 -0.33 -18.60
CA TYR A 247 -18.16 -1.78 -18.48
C TYR A 247 -19.16 -2.45 -19.44
N GLU A 248 -20.33 -1.86 -19.64
CA GLU A 248 -21.33 -2.33 -20.61
C GLU A 248 -20.81 -2.18 -22.05
N ASP A 249 -20.15 -1.07 -22.38
CA ASP A 249 -19.51 -0.85 -23.69
C ASP A 249 -18.37 -1.85 -23.96
N LEU A 250 -17.56 -2.16 -22.95
CA LEU A 250 -16.50 -3.19 -23.00
C LEU A 250 -17.05 -4.60 -23.20
N LYS A 251 -18.21 -4.90 -22.61
CA LYS A 251 -18.89 -6.19 -22.79
C LYS A 251 -19.45 -6.31 -24.22
N TRP A 252 -20.05 -5.23 -24.73
CA TRP A 252 -20.66 -5.19 -26.05
C TRP A 252 -19.63 -5.24 -27.20
N THR A 253 -18.45 -4.65 -27.03
CA THR A 253 -17.35 -4.74 -28.00
C THR A 253 -16.71 -6.12 -28.07
N ARG A 254 -16.77 -6.90 -26.98
CA ARG A 254 -16.24 -8.27 -26.92
C ARG A 254 -17.17 -9.33 -27.52
N GLU A 255 -18.47 -9.05 -27.64
CA GLU A 255 -19.47 -9.94 -28.27
C GLU A 255 -19.54 -9.80 -29.81
N ARG A 256 -18.80 -8.85 -30.40
CA ARG A 256 -18.77 -8.57 -31.86
C ARG A 256 -17.48 -8.96 -32.59
N LEU A 257 -16.49 -9.53 -31.90
CA LEU A 257 -15.23 -10.06 -32.44
C LEU A 257 -15.14 -11.57 -32.24
#